data_AF-A0A9W8JWH5-F1
#
_entry.id   AF-A0A9W8JWH5-F1
#
_cell.length_a   1.000
_cell.length_b   1.000
_cell.length_c   1.000
_cell.angle_alpha   90.00
_cell.angle_beta   90.00
_cell.angle_gamma   90.00
#
_symmetry.space_group_name_H-M   'P 1'
#
loop_
_entity.id
_entity.type
_entity.pdbx_description
1 polymer ?
#
loop_
_entity_poly.entity_id
_entity_poly.type
_entity_poly.pdbx_seq_one_letter_code
_entity_poly.pdbx_strand_id
1 'polypeptide(L)'
;MLRSTSVHWHGIFQRGSAWADGAAAITQCPISPNNSFSYEFSAPKQAGTFWYHSHFGTQYCDGLRGPLVVYDPKDPHRLLYDVDDESTIITLSDWYHFPAPSLIPRVIAESTLINGKGRYGGGPKVDLAVVDVQKGRRYRFRLLSLSCEPNYIFSIGGHKLKIIEADGENVLPVIVDSLQIFAGQRYSFVLTANRPVDNYWIRSLPDSGKHGLDQGFEGGLNSAILRYRGAPRVEPSQTKFYPPSKPIFLKETDLHPLLPTRVPGRPFAGGADINFNLALGFDPEKFSYTVNGAYYADPPIPVLLQIMSGARSPQELLPQGAVVTLPKNKVVEISIPGGIIGGAHPFHLHGVWKHSFYVVKSAGNHTRHNYVNPVIRDVTSIGEAGSNTTIRFVTDNPGPWVFHCHIDFHVKMGMAIVFVVDPEKASSSYVPAAWDTLCPSYNDLAPSATSVKIVPTSD
;
A
#
# COMPACT_ATOMS: atom_id res chain seq x y z
N MET A 1 -18.03 11.67 -9.19
CA MET A 1 -17.60 10.56 -8.32
C MET A 1 -17.91 9.22 -8.99
N LEU A 2 -17.06 8.23 -8.77
CA LEU A 2 -17.29 6.85 -9.20
C LEU A 2 -18.34 6.20 -8.30
N ARG A 3 -19.37 5.56 -8.89
CA ARG A 3 -20.54 5.04 -8.14
C ARG A 3 -20.54 3.52 -7.97
N SER A 4 -20.04 2.79 -8.96
CA SER A 4 -19.73 1.37 -8.77
C SER A 4 -18.50 1.23 -7.88
N THR A 5 -18.28 0.06 -7.30
CA THR A 5 -17.15 -0.16 -6.38
C THR A 5 -16.61 -1.57 -6.47
N SER A 6 -15.40 -1.77 -5.97
CA SER A 6 -14.82 -3.08 -5.72
C SER A 6 -13.84 -2.92 -4.57
N VAL A 7 -13.76 -3.85 -3.63
CA VAL A 7 -12.95 -3.68 -2.41
C VAL A 7 -11.79 -4.67 -2.42
N HIS A 8 -10.56 -4.14 -2.39
CA HIS A 8 -9.36 -4.93 -2.19
C HIS A 8 -9.00 -5.02 -0.71
N TRP A 9 -8.55 -6.21 -0.30
CA TRP A 9 -8.12 -6.54 1.07
C TRP A 9 -6.59 -6.61 1.09
N HIS A 10 -5.95 -5.44 1.10
CA HIS A 10 -4.52 -5.27 0.86
C HIS A 10 -3.65 -6.12 1.76
N GLY A 11 -2.83 -6.97 1.13
CA GLY A 11 -1.88 -7.86 1.78
C GLY A 11 -2.47 -9.21 2.19
N ILE A 12 -3.78 -9.44 2.05
CA ILE A 12 -4.37 -10.77 2.23
C ILE A 12 -4.09 -11.62 0.99
N PHE A 13 -3.56 -12.83 1.18
CA PHE A 13 -3.05 -13.65 0.07
C PHE A 13 -4.14 -14.22 -0.84
N GLN A 14 -5.40 -14.30 -0.39
CA GLN A 14 -6.54 -14.76 -1.19
C GLN A 14 -6.37 -16.13 -1.88
N ARG A 15 -5.62 -17.05 -1.27
CA ARG A 15 -5.43 -18.37 -1.90
C ARG A 15 -6.70 -19.18 -1.91
N GLY A 16 -7.06 -19.61 -3.11
CA GLY A 16 -8.32 -20.31 -3.36
C GLY A 16 -9.53 -19.37 -3.44
N SER A 17 -9.33 -18.06 -3.25
CA SER A 17 -10.36 -17.03 -3.28
C SER A 17 -9.93 -15.85 -4.14
N ALA A 18 -9.24 -16.08 -5.25
CA ALA A 18 -8.79 -15.01 -6.16
C ALA A 18 -9.94 -14.09 -6.61
N TRP A 19 -11.15 -14.63 -6.76
CA TRP A 19 -12.38 -13.87 -7.06
C TRP A 19 -12.75 -12.82 -6.01
N ALA A 20 -12.27 -12.97 -4.77
CA ALA A 20 -12.51 -12.08 -3.64
C ALA A 20 -11.37 -11.06 -3.44
N ASP A 21 -10.36 -11.07 -4.31
CA ASP A 21 -9.22 -10.15 -4.20
C ASP A 21 -9.61 -8.70 -4.39
N GLY A 22 -10.57 -8.40 -5.27
CA GLY A 22 -11.15 -7.06 -5.36
C GLY A 22 -10.58 -6.14 -6.44
N ALA A 23 -9.49 -6.49 -7.12
CA ALA A 23 -9.00 -5.72 -8.26
C ALA A 23 -9.99 -5.75 -9.44
N ALA A 24 -10.69 -4.62 -9.66
CA ALA A 24 -11.66 -4.50 -10.75
C ALA A 24 -10.98 -4.76 -12.11
N ALA A 25 -11.70 -5.43 -13.01
CA ALA A 25 -11.22 -5.87 -14.33
C ALA A 25 -10.05 -6.88 -14.31
N ILE A 26 -9.61 -7.34 -13.14
CA ILE A 26 -8.64 -8.43 -13.00
C ILE A 26 -9.32 -9.63 -12.36
N THR A 27 -9.83 -9.48 -11.14
CA THR A 27 -10.42 -10.58 -10.37
C THR A 27 -11.95 -10.54 -10.33
N GLN A 28 -12.57 -9.40 -10.61
CA GLN A 28 -14.03 -9.26 -10.69
C GLN A 28 -14.45 -8.05 -11.53
N CYS A 29 -15.74 -8.02 -11.93
CA CYS A 29 -16.38 -6.78 -12.36
C CYS A 29 -16.76 -5.92 -11.13
N PRO A 30 -16.88 -4.59 -11.30
CA PRO A 30 -17.34 -3.72 -10.22
C PRO A 30 -18.76 -4.09 -9.74
N ILE A 31 -19.00 -3.92 -8.45
CA ILE A 31 -20.32 -3.98 -7.82
C ILE A 31 -21.10 -2.75 -8.27
N SER A 32 -22.23 -2.97 -8.94
CA SER A 32 -23.14 -1.92 -9.41
C SER A 32 -23.77 -1.12 -8.27
N PRO A 33 -24.10 0.17 -8.48
CA PRO A 33 -24.82 0.96 -7.48
C PRO A 33 -26.11 0.26 -7.05
N ASN A 34 -26.50 0.41 -5.78
CA ASN A 34 -27.69 -0.21 -5.18
C ASN A 34 -27.71 -1.75 -5.21
N ASN A 35 -26.57 -2.40 -5.44
CA ASN A 35 -26.41 -3.84 -5.33
C ASN A 35 -25.43 -4.19 -4.20
N SER A 36 -25.30 -5.48 -3.89
CA SER A 36 -24.42 -5.97 -2.83
C SER A 36 -23.68 -7.21 -3.30
N PHE A 37 -22.46 -7.39 -2.78
CA PHE A 37 -21.64 -8.56 -3.03
C PHE A 37 -20.96 -8.98 -1.74
N SER A 38 -20.96 -10.28 -1.44
CA SER A 38 -20.34 -10.82 -0.23
C SER A 38 -18.95 -11.36 -0.56
N TYR A 39 -17.93 -10.76 0.05
CA TYR A 39 -16.57 -11.29 0.02
C TYR A 39 -16.42 -12.33 1.13
N GLU A 40 -16.14 -13.59 0.75
CA GLU A 40 -15.89 -14.68 1.69
C GLU A 40 -14.53 -15.29 1.40
N PHE A 41 -13.62 -15.12 2.35
CA PHE A 41 -12.27 -15.68 2.30
C PHE A 41 -11.76 -15.90 3.72
N SER A 42 -10.63 -16.59 3.82
CA SER A 42 -9.91 -16.75 5.07
C SER A 42 -8.48 -16.28 4.90
N ALA A 43 -7.86 -15.83 5.99
CA ALA A 43 -6.45 -15.45 6.05
C ALA A 43 -5.65 -16.44 6.91
N PRO A 44 -5.68 -17.75 6.60
CA PRO A 44 -5.05 -18.73 7.45
C PRO A 44 -3.54 -18.48 7.47
N LYS A 45 -2.96 -18.41 8.68
CA LYS A 45 -1.53 -18.17 8.89
C LYS A 45 -1.07 -16.75 8.50
N GLN A 46 -1.99 -15.80 8.33
CA GLN A 46 -1.67 -14.38 8.27
C GLN A 46 -2.19 -13.70 9.53
N ALA A 47 -1.34 -12.88 10.14
CA ALA A 47 -1.71 -11.97 11.22
C ALA A 47 -0.77 -10.77 11.15
N GLY A 48 -1.30 -9.58 11.39
CA GLY A 48 -0.57 -8.35 11.15
C GLY A 48 -1.49 -7.18 10.84
N THR A 49 -0.89 -6.15 10.25
CA THR A 49 -1.52 -4.88 9.92
C THR A 49 -1.74 -4.80 8.41
N PHE A 50 -3.00 -4.76 8.04
CA PHE A 50 -3.52 -4.70 6.67
C PHE A 50 -4.43 -3.50 6.54
N TRP A 51 -5.01 -3.32 5.36
CA TRP A 51 -6.04 -2.31 5.13
C TRP A 51 -6.95 -2.77 4.01
N TYR A 52 -8.10 -2.12 3.88
CA TYR A 52 -8.97 -2.30 2.74
C TYR A 52 -9.10 -0.97 2.01
N HIS A 53 -9.29 -1.03 0.71
CA HIS A 53 -9.58 0.15 -0.10
C HIS A 53 -10.36 -0.22 -1.35
N SER A 54 -11.03 0.78 -1.95
CA SER A 54 -11.60 0.59 -3.27
C SER A 54 -10.48 0.30 -4.26
N HIS A 55 -10.68 -0.68 -5.13
CA HIS A 55 -9.79 -0.99 -6.24
C HIS A 55 -10.52 -0.80 -7.58
N PHE A 56 -11.29 0.29 -7.68
CA PHE A 56 -12.03 0.71 -8.86
C PHE A 56 -11.72 2.17 -9.21
N GLY A 57 -10.99 2.37 -10.33
CA GLY A 57 -10.54 3.70 -10.73
C GLY A 57 -9.75 4.39 -9.62
N THR A 58 -9.99 5.68 -9.38
CA THR A 58 -9.35 6.46 -8.30
C THR A 58 -10.23 6.60 -7.05
N GLN A 59 -11.18 5.68 -6.85
CA GLN A 59 -12.26 5.86 -5.86
C GLN A 59 -11.76 5.85 -4.42
N TYR A 60 -10.65 5.17 -4.10
CA TYR A 60 -10.20 5.14 -2.70
C TYR A 60 -9.64 6.49 -2.24
N CYS A 61 -9.16 7.33 -3.17
CA CYS A 61 -8.76 8.70 -2.89
C CYS A 61 -9.91 9.58 -2.40
N ASP A 62 -11.14 9.26 -2.83
CA ASP A 62 -12.37 9.92 -2.37
C ASP A 62 -12.84 9.39 -0.99
N GLY A 63 -12.08 8.49 -0.35
CA GLY A 63 -12.26 8.11 1.05
C GLY A 63 -12.72 6.67 1.31
N LEU A 64 -12.93 5.84 0.29
CA LEU A 64 -13.26 4.42 0.48
C LEU A 64 -11.98 3.61 0.79
N ARG A 65 -11.51 3.74 2.04
CA ARG A 65 -10.31 3.09 2.57
C ARG A 65 -10.35 3.03 4.09
N GLY A 66 -9.74 2.03 4.70
CA GLY A 66 -9.68 1.91 6.16
C GLY A 66 -8.73 0.81 6.65
N PRO A 67 -8.35 0.85 7.94
CA PRO A 67 -7.44 -0.13 8.50
C PRO A 67 -8.12 -1.51 8.66
N LEU A 68 -7.32 -2.57 8.53
CA LEU A 68 -7.73 -3.94 8.80
C LEU A 68 -6.64 -4.61 9.65
N VAL A 69 -6.97 -5.02 10.87
CA VAL A 69 -6.00 -5.68 11.76
C VAL A 69 -6.43 -7.13 11.98
N VAL A 70 -5.52 -8.06 11.72
CA VAL A 70 -5.71 -9.48 12.04
C VAL A 70 -4.78 -9.80 13.21
N TYR A 71 -5.34 -9.92 14.41
CA TYR A 71 -4.57 -10.21 15.62
C TYR A 71 -4.10 -11.67 15.66
N ASP A 72 -2.90 -11.90 16.19
CA ASP A 72 -2.37 -13.25 16.46
C ASP A 72 -2.53 -13.59 17.95
N PRO A 73 -3.33 -14.61 18.32
CA PRO A 73 -3.39 -15.11 19.70
C PRO A 73 -2.04 -15.59 20.25
N LYS A 74 -1.08 -15.91 19.38
CA LYS A 74 0.28 -16.39 19.70
C LYS A 74 1.37 -15.45 19.17
N ASP A 75 1.06 -14.15 19.10
CA ASP A 75 1.98 -13.13 18.60
C ASP A 75 3.38 -13.26 19.22
N PRO A 76 4.43 -13.47 18.40
CA PRO A 76 5.80 -13.67 18.90
C PRO A 76 6.39 -12.41 19.57
N HIS A 77 5.81 -11.23 19.32
CA HIS A 77 6.18 -9.96 19.92
C HIS A 77 5.31 -9.57 21.11
N ARG A 78 4.36 -10.42 21.55
CA ARG A 78 3.36 -10.10 22.59
C ARG A 78 3.96 -9.51 23.87
N LEU A 79 5.16 -9.95 24.28
CA LEU A 79 5.84 -9.50 25.50
C LEU A 79 6.51 -8.13 25.37
N LEU A 80 6.60 -7.56 24.17
CA LEU A 80 7.22 -6.25 23.93
C LEU A 80 6.30 -5.08 24.28
N TYR A 81 4.99 -5.29 24.39
CA TYR A 81 4.00 -4.24 24.59
C TYR A 81 2.91 -4.62 25.60
N ASP A 82 2.19 -3.62 26.11
CA ASP A 82 1.13 -3.76 27.12
C ASP A 82 -0.27 -3.47 26.55
N VAL A 83 -0.35 -2.71 25.44
CA VAL A 83 -1.59 -2.30 24.77
C VAL A 83 -1.43 -2.49 23.26
N ASP A 84 -2.42 -3.13 22.65
CA ASP A 84 -2.61 -3.30 21.20
C ASP A 84 -4.11 -3.46 20.96
N ASP A 85 -4.77 -2.38 20.59
CA ASP A 85 -6.22 -2.29 20.38
C ASP A 85 -6.54 -1.18 19.35
N GLU A 86 -7.81 -0.85 19.15
CA GLU A 86 -8.22 0.20 18.20
C GLU A 86 -7.55 1.56 18.47
N SER A 87 -7.26 1.89 19.73
CA SER A 87 -6.64 3.17 20.11
C SER A 87 -5.17 3.28 19.70
N THR A 88 -4.54 2.17 19.31
CA THR A 88 -3.15 2.13 18.85
C THR A 88 -3.02 2.13 17.33
N ILE A 89 -4.12 2.29 16.59
CA ILE A 89 -4.09 2.44 15.14
C ILE A 89 -3.79 3.90 14.77
N ILE A 90 -2.81 4.10 13.89
CA ILE A 90 -2.44 5.40 13.30
C ILE A 90 -2.52 5.26 11.78
N THR A 91 -3.52 5.90 11.17
CA THR A 91 -3.64 6.00 9.71
C THR A 91 -3.11 7.33 9.22
N LEU A 92 -2.40 7.30 8.09
CA LEU A 92 -1.96 8.47 7.34
C LEU A 92 -2.69 8.47 6.00
N SER A 93 -3.27 9.60 5.62
CA SER A 93 -3.93 9.73 4.33
C SER A 93 -3.81 11.14 3.77
N ASP A 94 -3.60 11.23 2.48
CA ASP A 94 -3.75 12.42 1.66
C ASP A 94 -5.22 12.80 1.52
N TRP A 95 -5.51 14.09 1.49
CA TRP A 95 -6.88 14.56 1.29
C TRP A 95 -6.94 15.66 0.27
N TYR A 96 -7.91 15.50 -0.64
CA TYR A 96 -8.14 16.38 -1.76
C TYR A 96 -9.45 17.13 -1.59
N HIS A 97 -9.48 18.42 -1.92
CA HIS A 97 -10.71 19.22 -1.86
C HIS A 97 -11.65 19.00 -3.05
N PHE A 98 -11.14 18.38 -4.13
CA PHE A 98 -11.92 18.03 -5.31
C PHE A 98 -11.95 16.51 -5.49
N PRO A 99 -13.06 15.95 -6.04
CA PRO A 99 -13.15 14.51 -6.28
C PRO A 99 -12.06 14.02 -7.22
N ALA A 100 -11.49 12.85 -6.93
CA ALA A 100 -10.31 12.30 -7.58
C ALA A 100 -10.34 12.28 -9.11
N PRO A 101 -11.47 11.96 -9.79
CA PRO A 101 -11.53 12.04 -11.25
C PRO A 101 -11.26 13.43 -11.84
N SER A 102 -11.43 14.50 -11.05
CA SER A 102 -11.22 15.89 -11.47
C SER A 102 -9.79 16.39 -11.23
N LEU A 103 -8.93 15.58 -10.60
CA LEU A 103 -7.58 16.00 -10.22
C LEU A 103 -6.55 15.78 -11.35
N ILE A 104 -6.83 14.94 -12.33
CA ILE A 104 -5.88 14.69 -13.43
C ILE A 104 -5.90 15.90 -14.39
N PRO A 105 -4.73 16.46 -14.79
CA PRO A 105 -3.37 15.93 -14.60
C PRO A 105 -2.62 16.42 -13.35
N ARG A 106 -3.18 17.33 -12.54
CA ARG A 106 -2.52 17.93 -11.37
C ARG A 106 -3.04 17.35 -10.06
N VAL A 107 -2.42 16.26 -9.62
CA VAL A 107 -2.72 15.61 -8.34
C VAL A 107 -1.79 16.17 -7.27
N ILE A 108 -2.32 17.01 -6.39
CA ILE A 108 -1.56 17.56 -5.25
C ILE A 108 -2.50 17.66 -4.06
N ALA A 109 -2.15 17.03 -2.94
CA ALA A 109 -2.97 17.00 -1.74
C ALA A 109 -3.04 18.37 -1.05
N GLU A 110 -4.21 18.71 -0.49
CA GLU A 110 -4.38 19.90 0.34
C GLU A 110 -4.11 19.64 1.82
N SER A 111 -4.33 18.42 2.31
CA SER A 111 -4.07 18.05 3.72
C SER A 111 -3.45 16.67 3.86
N THR A 112 -2.63 16.52 4.89
CA THR A 112 -2.36 15.23 5.52
C THR A 112 -3.35 15.02 6.66
N LEU A 113 -4.12 13.93 6.61
CA LEU A 113 -4.96 13.50 7.72
C LEU A 113 -4.23 12.40 8.50
N ILE A 114 -4.19 12.55 9.82
CA ILE A 114 -3.78 11.51 10.75
C ILE A 114 -5.03 11.07 11.51
N ASN A 115 -5.39 9.79 11.47
CA ASN A 115 -6.65 9.28 12.03
C ASN A 115 -7.88 10.10 11.60
N GLY A 116 -7.94 10.46 10.30
CA GLY A 116 -9.07 11.17 9.69
C GLY A 116 -9.17 12.66 10.02
N LYS A 117 -8.18 13.26 10.70
CA LYS A 117 -8.15 14.70 11.01
C LYS A 117 -6.86 15.36 10.55
N GLY A 118 -6.95 16.58 10.05
CA GLY A 118 -5.81 17.36 9.58
C GLY A 118 -6.20 18.79 9.26
N ARG A 119 -5.21 19.58 8.84
CA ARG A 119 -5.34 20.98 8.43
C ARG A 119 -4.70 21.15 7.04
N TYR A 120 -5.14 22.17 6.30
CA TYR A 120 -4.54 22.61 5.04
C TYR A 120 -3.99 24.05 5.15
N GLY A 121 -3.05 24.41 4.28
CA GLY A 121 -2.45 25.75 4.26
C GLY A 121 -3.50 26.84 3.99
N GLY A 122 -3.56 27.86 4.84
CA GLY A 122 -4.59 28.92 4.78
C GLY A 122 -5.99 28.49 5.27
N GLY A 123 -6.15 27.24 5.71
CA GLY A 123 -7.41 26.71 6.23
C GLY A 123 -7.74 27.10 7.67
N PRO A 124 -8.95 26.75 8.15
CA PRO A 124 -9.35 27.01 9.52
C PRO A 124 -8.55 26.17 10.52
N LYS A 125 -8.41 26.70 11.73
CA LYS A 125 -7.83 25.95 12.86
C LYS A 125 -8.85 24.95 13.41
N VAL A 126 -8.86 23.74 12.85
CA VAL A 126 -9.71 22.62 13.30
C VAL A 126 -9.01 21.72 14.33
N ASP A 127 -9.76 20.91 15.05
CA ASP A 127 -9.22 19.94 16.00
C ASP A 127 -8.34 18.89 15.31
N LEU A 128 -7.20 18.58 15.94
CA LEU A 128 -6.29 17.54 15.49
C LEU A 128 -6.64 16.18 16.11
N ALA A 129 -6.16 15.10 15.49
CA ALA A 129 -6.23 13.78 16.12
C ALA A 129 -5.42 13.74 17.42
N VAL A 130 -5.92 12.98 18.39
CA VAL A 130 -5.28 12.76 19.68
C VAL A 130 -5.12 11.25 19.88
N VAL A 131 -3.92 10.83 20.25
CA VAL A 131 -3.57 9.47 20.61
C VAL A 131 -3.17 9.48 22.08
N ASP A 132 -3.97 8.84 22.94
CA ASP A 132 -3.76 8.85 24.38
C ASP A 132 -2.83 7.72 24.83
N VAL A 133 -1.88 8.05 25.73
CA VAL A 133 -0.97 7.09 26.34
C VAL A 133 -0.88 7.29 27.85
N GLN A 134 -0.55 6.23 28.58
CA GLN A 134 -0.28 6.29 30.01
C GLN A 134 1.21 6.12 30.26
N LYS A 135 1.79 7.03 31.05
CA LYS A 135 3.21 6.96 31.42
C LYS A 135 3.55 5.58 32.00
N GLY A 136 4.65 5.00 31.55
CA GLY A 136 5.16 3.70 31.97
C GLY A 136 4.62 2.52 31.16
N ARG A 137 3.58 2.68 30.33
CA ARG A 137 3.07 1.62 29.45
C ARG A 137 3.78 1.61 28.10
N ARG A 138 3.72 0.46 27.42
CA ARG A 138 4.25 0.20 26.08
C ARG A 138 3.07 -0.09 25.14
N TYR A 139 3.07 0.57 23.99
CA TYR A 139 1.99 0.49 23.01
C TYR A 139 2.53 -0.08 21.71
N ARG A 140 1.86 -1.09 21.14
CA ARG A 140 2.08 -1.45 19.74
C ARG A 140 1.25 -0.52 18.88
N PHE A 141 1.85 0.55 18.38
CA PHE A 141 1.21 1.37 17.38
C PHE A 141 1.28 0.68 16.02
N ARG A 142 0.15 0.70 15.30
CA ARG A 142 0.00 0.16 13.96
C ARG A 142 -0.13 1.34 13.01
N LEU A 143 0.95 1.64 12.30
CA LEU A 143 1.03 2.73 11.34
C LEU A 143 0.63 2.21 9.96
N LEU A 144 -0.31 2.87 9.31
CA LEU A 144 -0.78 2.52 7.97
C LEU A 144 -0.75 3.75 7.07
N SER A 145 -0.16 3.61 5.88
CA SER A 145 -0.35 4.58 4.81
C SER A 145 -1.55 4.17 3.97
N LEU A 146 -2.64 4.93 4.09
CA LEU A 146 -3.81 4.82 3.23
C LEU A 146 -3.68 5.73 1.99
N SER A 147 -2.48 6.25 1.72
CA SER A 147 -2.21 7.29 0.72
C SER A 147 -2.60 6.88 -0.71
N CYS A 148 -3.12 7.81 -1.50
CA CYS A 148 -3.25 7.67 -2.94
C CYS A 148 -1.99 8.08 -3.71
N GLU A 149 -1.19 8.99 -3.16
CA GLU A 149 0.01 9.48 -3.84
C GLU A 149 1.21 9.68 -2.91
N PRO A 150 1.19 10.65 -1.98
CA PRO A 150 2.41 11.05 -1.28
C PRO A 150 2.91 9.94 -0.36
N ASN A 151 4.23 9.91 -0.16
CA ASN A 151 4.83 9.22 0.96
C ASN A 151 5.01 10.18 2.14
N TYR A 152 5.21 9.63 3.34
CA TYR A 152 5.32 10.43 4.55
C TYR A 152 6.59 10.12 5.32
N ILE A 153 7.26 11.15 5.82
CA ILE A 153 8.26 11.02 6.88
C ILE A 153 7.54 11.12 8.23
N PHE A 154 7.41 9.98 8.91
CA PHE A 154 6.71 9.85 10.18
C PHE A 154 7.68 9.90 11.37
N SER A 155 7.30 10.63 12.43
CA SER A 155 8.02 10.64 13.71
C SER A 155 7.12 11.09 14.87
N ILE A 156 7.56 10.83 16.11
CA ILE A 156 6.88 11.29 17.32
C ILE A 156 7.89 12.02 18.22
N GLY A 157 7.61 13.27 18.55
CA GLY A 157 8.51 14.15 19.29
C GLY A 157 9.00 13.51 20.59
N GLY A 158 10.32 13.38 20.74
CA GLY A 158 10.97 12.81 21.92
C GLY A 158 10.85 11.30 22.08
N HIS A 159 10.20 10.57 21.17
CA HIS A 159 9.99 9.12 21.29
C HIS A 159 10.75 8.36 20.21
N LYS A 160 11.25 7.17 20.58
CA LYS A 160 11.81 6.20 19.64
C LYS A 160 10.69 5.27 19.16
N LEU A 161 10.82 4.79 17.93
CA LEU A 161 9.95 3.80 17.32
C LEU A 161 10.72 2.48 17.26
N LYS A 162 10.28 1.47 18.02
CA LYS A 162 10.86 0.12 17.90
C LYS A 162 10.02 -0.67 16.91
N ILE A 163 10.41 -0.68 15.64
CA ILE A 163 9.73 -1.41 14.56
C ILE A 163 9.78 -2.91 14.86
N ILE A 164 8.65 -3.61 14.73
CA ILE A 164 8.51 -5.05 14.96
C ILE A 164 7.74 -5.76 13.84
N GLU A 165 7.12 -5.02 12.93
CA GLU A 165 6.37 -5.58 11.79
C GLU A 165 6.52 -4.64 10.60
N ALA A 166 6.61 -5.19 9.39
CA ALA A 166 6.52 -4.47 8.13
C ALA A 166 5.53 -5.19 7.19
N ASP A 167 4.50 -4.49 6.72
CA ASP A 167 3.48 -4.99 5.79
C ASP A 167 2.87 -6.36 6.18
N GLY A 168 2.57 -6.56 7.46
CA GLY A 168 2.00 -7.82 7.98
C GLY A 168 3.02 -8.93 8.27
N GLU A 169 4.31 -8.71 8.02
CA GLU A 169 5.39 -9.66 8.30
C GLU A 169 6.16 -9.24 9.57
N ASN A 170 6.37 -10.17 10.50
CA ASN A 170 7.12 -9.92 11.73
C ASN A 170 8.61 -9.74 11.43
N VAL A 171 9.25 -8.73 12.03
CA VAL A 171 10.68 -8.43 11.83
C VAL A 171 11.45 -8.46 13.15
N LEU A 172 12.76 -8.66 13.07
CA LEU A 172 13.66 -8.41 14.19
C LEU A 172 13.51 -6.94 14.64
N PRO A 173 13.42 -6.64 15.95
CA PRO A 173 13.16 -5.28 16.40
C PRO A 173 14.24 -4.27 15.99
N VAL A 174 13.86 -3.20 15.29
CA VAL A 174 14.76 -2.10 14.88
C VAL A 174 14.33 -0.80 15.56
N ILE A 175 15.25 -0.10 16.22
CA ILE A 175 14.94 1.16 16.92
C ILE A 175 15.35 2.36 16.06
N VAL A 176 14.38 3.21 15.74
CA VAL A 176 14.55 4.40 14.91
C VAL A 176 13.92 5.63 15.57
N ASP A 177 14.24 6.82 15.06
CA ASP A 177 13.58 8.08 15.41
C ASP A 177 12.44 8.41 14.44
N SER A 178 12.61 8.03 13.18
CA SER A 178 11.70 8.33 12.09
C SER A 178 11.76 7.25 11.03
N LEU A 179 10.71 7.17 10.22
CA LEU A 179 10.65 6.29 9.06
C LEU A 179 9.95 7.01 7.91
N GLN A 180 10.31 6.65 6.68
CA GLN A 180 9.54 7.00 5.49
C GLN A 180 8.56 5.86 5.20
N ILE A 181 7.30 6.18 4.97
CA ILE A 181 6.23 5.22 4.66
C ILE A 181 5.57 5.63 3.35
N PHE A 182 5.58 4.72 2.37
CA PHE A 182 4.99 4.94 1.05
C PHE A 182 3.52 4.49 1.00
N ALA A 183 2.80 4.85 -0.07
CA ALA A 183 1.41 4.44 -0.30
C ALA A 183 1.24 2.91 -0.15
N GLY A 184 0.32 2.48 0.73
CA GLY A 184 0.00 1.08 0.99
C GLY A 184 0.94 0.33 1.95
N GLN A 185 2.04 0.94 2.41
CA GLN A 185 2.91 0.33 3.43
C GLN A 185 2.31 0.40 4.83
N ARG A 186 2.72 -0.53 5.70
CA ARG A 186 2.37 -0.59 7.12
C ARG A 186 3.59 -0.93 7.97
N TYR A 187 3.62 -0.39 9.18
CA TYR A 187 4.60 -0.78 10.19
C TYR A 187 3.93 -0.90 11.56
N SER A 188 4.18 -1.98 12.29
CA SER A 188 3.96 -1.96 13.74
C SER A 188 5.23 -1.52 14.45
N PHE A 189 5.09 -0.58 15.38
CA PHE A 189 6.19 -0.17 16.25
C PHE A 189 5.76 -0.12 17.71
N VAL A 190 6.67 -0.53 18.59
CA VAL A 190 6.49 -0.37 20.02
C VAL A 190 6.99 1.01 20.44
N LEU A 191 6.09 1.80 21.03
CA LEU A 191 6.43 3.04 21.74
C LEU A 191 6.33 2.81 23.24
N THR A 192 7.40 3.14 23.97
CA THR A 192 7.36 3.17 25.44
C THR A 192 7.03 4.59 25.88
N ALA A 193 5.94 4.77 26.62
CA ALA A 193 5.50 6.06 27.13
C ALA A 193 6.35 6.47 28.36
N ASN A 194 7.64 6.72 28.14
CA ASN A 194 8.63 6.96 29.20
C ASN A 194 9.01 8.44 29.38
N ARG A 195 8.30 9.36 28.73
CA ARG A 195 8.55 10.80 28.85
C ARG A 195 7.73 11.43 29.98
N PRO A 196 8.05 12.68 30.40
CA PRO A 196 7.19 13.44 31.30
C PRO A 196 5.73 13.46 30.82
N VAL A 197 4.79 13.59 31.76
CA VAL A 197 3.37 13.68 31.41
C VAL A 197 3.15 15.01 30.70
N ASP A 198 2.89 14.94 29.40
CA ASP A 198 2.76 16.10 28.54
C ASP A 198 2.07 15.77 27.21
N ASN A 199 1.94 16.76 26.34
CA ASN A 199 1.54 16.61 24.95
C ASN A 199 2.79 16.64 24.06
N TYR A 200 2.86 15.72 23.09
CA TYR A 200 3.96 15.62 22.10
C TYR A 200 3.39 15.62 20.69
N TRP A 201 4.12 16.22 19.74
CA TRP A 201 3.72 16.20 18.33
C TRP A 201 3.95 14.81 17.72
N ILE A 202 2.92 14.25 17.09
CA ILE A 202 3.04 13.23 16.06
C ILE A 202 3.14 13.99 14.73
N ARG A 203 4.14 13.67 13.90
CA ARG A 203 4.44 14.40 12.67
C ARG A 203 4.53 13.46 11.48
N SER A 204 3.95 13.86 10.36
CA SER A 204 3.88 13.10 9.11
C SER A 204 4.05 14.01 7.91
N LEU A 205 5.29 14.33 7.55
CA LEU A 205 5.59 15.28 6.47
C LEU A 205 5.44 14.58 5.11
N PRO A 206 4.53 15.04 4.21
CA PRO A 206 4.46 14.50 2.86
C PRO A 206 5.63 15.01 2.01
N ASP A 207 5.96 14.28 0.95
CA ASP A 207 6.93 14.71 -0.07
C ASP A 207 6.35 15.68 -1.11
N SER A 208 5.02 15.80 -1.17
CA SER A 208 4.29 16.71 -2.05
C SER A 208 3.09 17.36 -1.34
N GLY A 209 2.66 18.55 -1.78
CA GLY A 209 1.43 19.16 -1.26
C GLY A 209 1.22 20.63 -1.61
N LYS A 210 -0.03 21.11 -1.53
CA LYS A 210 -0.37 22.51 -1.81
C LYS A 210 -0.10 23.43 -0.63
N HIS A 211 0.07 24.73 -0.90
CA HIS A 211 0.12 25.79 0.11
C HIS A 211 1.10 25.52 1.27
N GLY A 212 2.28 24.97 0.94
CA GLY A 212 3.34 24.70 1.91
C GLY A 212 3.16 23.42 2.75
N LEU A 213 2.24 22.53 2.36
CA LEU A 213 2.03 21.25 3.05
C LEU A 213 3.29 20.37 3.06
N ASP A 214 4.12 20.40 2.02
CA ASP A 214 5.41 19.70 1.94
C ASP A 214 6.57 20.46 2.62
N GLN A 215 6.34 21.69 3.09
CA GLN A 215 7.38 22.57 3.62
C GLN A 215 7.56 22.47 5.14
N GLY A 216 6.60 21.89 5.87
CA GLY A 216 6.75 21.71 7.31
C GLY A 216 5.46 21.48 8.09
N PHE A 217 5.38 22.10 9.27
CA PHE A 217 4.35 21.84 10.28
C PHE A 217 3.72 23.12 10.82
N GLU A 218 3.89 24.24 10.10
CA GLU A 218 3.34 25.54 10.49
C GLU A 218 1.82 25.45 10.69
N GLY A 219 1.28 26.16 11.68
CA GLY A 219 -0.15 26.10 11.98
C GLY A 219 -0.67 24.72 12.43
N GLY A 220 0.20 23.74 12.70
CA GLY A 220 -0.20 22.36 13.00
C GLY A 220 -0.58 21.54 11.77
N LEU A 221 -0.12 21.94 10.57
CA LEU A 221 -0.15 21.06 9.40
C LEU A 221 0.59 19.75 9.70
N ASN A 222 0.19 18.66 9.04
CA ASN A 222 0.90 17.38 9.07
C ASN A 222 1.10 16.81 10.48
N SER A 223 0.20 17.15 11.41
CA SER A 223 0.42 16.94 12.84
C SER A 223 -0.80 16.33 13.55
N ALA A 224 -0.51 15.51 14.55
CA ALA A 224 -1.45 15.03 15.56
C ALA A 224 -0.82 15.11 16.95
N ILE A 225 -1.57 14.77 17.99
CA ILE A 225 -1.14 14.94 19.38
C ILE A 225 -1.02 13.57 20.04
N LEU A 226 0.19 13.20 20.49
CA LEU A 226 0.37 12.13 21.48
C LEU A 226 0.17 12.75 22.87
N ARG A 227 -0.88 12.36 23.58
CA ARG A 227 -1.26 12.94 24.87
C ARG A 227 -1.04 11.93 25.99
N TYR A 228 -0.19 12.29 26.96
CA TYR A 228 -0.08 11.51 28.18
C TYR A 228 -1.28 11.76 29.10
N ARG A 229 -1.85 10.70 29.69
CA ARG A 229 -2.92 10.82 30.69
C ARG A 229 -2.48 11.73 31.83
N GLY A 230 -3.27 12.78 32.08
CA GLY A 230 -2.97 13.83 33.06
C GLY A 230 -2.38 15.11 32.45
N ALA A 231 -2.00 15.09 31.17
CA ALA A 231 -1.57 16.30 30.47
C ALA A 231 -2.78 17.22 30.17
N PRO A 232 -2.58 18.56 30.12
CA PRO A 232 -3.63 19.50 29.76
C PRO A 232 -4.14 19.28 28.34
N ARG A 233 -5.42 19.59 28.08
CA ARG A 233 -6.05 19.51 26.75
C ARG A 233 -5.69 20.72 25.87
N VAL A 234 -4.41 20.82 25.54
CA VAL A 234 -3.84 21.87 24.68
C VAL A 234 -2.96 21.26 23.60
N GLU A 235 -2.64 22.04 22.58
CA GLU A 235 -1.63 21.67 21.57
C GLU A 235 -0.22 21.59 22.23
N PRO A 236 0.65 20.66 21.79
CA PRO A 236 2.05 20.65 22.23
C PRO A 236 2.76 21.97 21.92
N SER A 237 3.68 22.41 22.79
CA SER A 237 4.49 23.60 22.51
C SER A 237 5.41 23.36 21.30
N GLN A 238 5.70 24.41 20.53
CA GLN A 238 6.63 24.37 19.39
C GLN A 238 8.01 23.80 19.79
N THR A 239 8.47 24.08 21.00
CA THR A 239 9.73 23.58 21.59
C THR A 239 9.72 22.08 21.94
N LYS A 240 8.59 21.38 21.91
CA LYS A 240 8.52 19.93 22.20
C LYS A 240 8.78 19.04 20.98
N PHE A 241 9.41 19.61 19.95
CA PHE A 241 10.01 18.86 18.87
C PHE A 241 11.49 19.26 18.75
N TYR A 242 12.34 18.53 19.47
CA TYR A 242 13.76 18.48 19.12
C TYR A 242 13.95 17.13 18.42
N PRO A 243 13.93 17.08 17.07
CA PRO A 243 14.51 15.90 16.43
C PRO A 243 15.95 15.82 16.93
N PRO A 244 16.48 14.62 17.20
CA PRO A 244 17.88 14.50 17.54
C PRO A 244 18.71 15.23 16.48
N SER A 245 19.83 15.85 16.86
CA SER A 245 20.72 16.53 15.91
C SER A 245 21.15 15.62 14.75
N LYS A 246 21.09 14.30 14.96
CA LYS A 246 21.20 13.26 13.94
C LYS A 246 20.12 12.18 14.20
N PRO A 247 18.93 12.26 13.57
CA PRO A 247 17.91 11.24 13.75
C PRO A 247 18.36 9.92 13.11
N ILE A 248 18.02 8.80 13.74
CA ILE A 248 18.16 7.46 13.17
C ILE A 248 16.95 7.23 12.27
N PHE A 249 17.15 7.34 10.97
CA PHE A 249 16.13 7.03 9.98
C PHE A 249 16.07 5.52 9.71
N LEU A 250 14.86 4.97 9.60
CA LEU A 250 14.66 3.60 9.15
C LEU A 250 15.20 3.43 7.73
N LYS A 251 16.06 2.43 7.55
CA LYS A 251 16.45 1.93 6.23
C LYS A 251 15.82 0.57 6.03
N GLU A 252 15.20 0.35 4.88
CA GLU A 252 14.57 -0.95 4.57
C GLU A 252 15.58 -2.10 4.65
N THR A 253 16.86 -1.86 4.33
CA THR A 253 17.94 -2.84 4.43
C THR A 253 18.23 -3.31 5.85
N ASP A 254 17.81 -2.57 6.88
CA ASP A 254 17.99 -2.92 8.28
C ASP A 254 16.86 -3.81 8.81
N LEU A 255 15.79 -3.99 8.00
CA LEU A 255 14.67 -4.86 8.32
C LEU A 255 14.98 -6.31 7.91
N HIS A 256 14.81 -7.22 8.86
CA HIS A 256 15.05 -8.65 8.68
C HIS A 256 13.88 -9.44 9.27
N PRO A 257 13.42 -10.53 8.62
CA PRO A 257 12.36 -11.37 9.17
C PRO A 257 12.70 -11.86 10.58
N LEU A 258 11.70 -11.90 11.47
CA LEU A 258 11.89 -12.37 12.85
C LEU A 258 12.33 -13.84 12.89
N LEU A 259 11.68 -14.67 12.07
CA LEU A 259 11.99 -16.07 11.94
C LEU A 259 12.97 -16.27 10.78
N PRO A 260 13.93 -17.20 10.88
CA PRO A 260 14.80 -17.53 9.76
C PRO A 260 13.99 -18.00 8.55
N THR A 261 13.90 -17.15 7.52
CA THR A 261 13.19 -17.45 6.27
C THR A 261 14.19 -17.50 5.13
N ARG A 262 14.28 -18.66 4.46
CA ARG A 262 15.18 -18.85 3.32
C ARG A 262 14.62 -18.12 2.09
N VAL A 263 15.42 -17.23 1.51
CA VAL A 263 15.10 -16.61 0.22
C VAL A 263 14.99 -17.70 -0.86
N PRO A 264 13.91 -17.74 -1.66
CA PRO A 264 13.75 -18.73 -2.71
C PRO A 264 14.77 -18.52 -3.84
N GLY A 265 15.15 -19.61 -4.51
CA GLY A 265 16.12 -19.62 -5.60
C GLY A 265 17.58 -19.74 -5.14
N ARG A 266 18.52 -19.56 -6.06
CA ARG A 266 19.97 -19.57 -5.78
C ARG A 266 20.43 -18.18 -5.32
N PRO A 267 21.39 -18.05 -4.38
CA PRO A 267 21.70 -16.79 -3.71
C PRO A 267 22.64 -15.87 -4.53
N PHE A 268 22.29 -15.60 -5.78
CA PHE A 268 22.96 -14.64 -6.66
C PHE A 268 21.92 -14.02 -7.62
N ALA A 269 22.22 -12.83 -8.17
CA ALA A 269 21.32 -12.12 -9.09
C ALA A 269 21.09 -12.94 -10.37
N GLY A 270 19.84 -13.07 -10.81
CA GLY A 270 19.46 -13.98 -11.89
C GLY A 270 19.33 -15.44 -11.45
N GLY A 271 19.45 -15.74 -10.15
CA GLY A 271 19.42 -17.09 -9.59
C GLY A 271 18.02 -17.69 -9.39
N ALA A 272 16.97 -17.05 -9.91
CA ALA A 272 15.59 -17.56 -9.90
C ALA A 272 15.30 -18.40 -11.15
N ASP A 273 14.16 -19.12 -11.16
CA ASP A 273 13.73 -19.90 -12.33
C ASP A 273 13.30 -19.00 -13.49
N ILE A 274 12.69 -17.85 -13.16
CA ILE A 274 12.21 -16.83 -14.09
C ILE A 274 12.72 -15.49 -13.60
N ASN A 275 13.36 -14.71 -14.46
CA ASN A 275 13.95 -13.43 -14.11
C ASN A 275 13.41 -12.35 -15.05
N PHE A 276 12.75 -11.35 -14.49
CA PHE A 276 12.24 -10.17 -15.20
C PHE A 276 13.10 -8.96 -14.89
N ASN A 277 13.33 -8.14 -15.90
CA ASN A 277 13.77 -6.76 -15.73
C ASN A 277 12.67 -5.87 -16.29
N LEU A 278 11.97 -5.15 -15.43
CA LEU A 278 10.91 -4.26 -15.88
C LEU A 278 11.51 -3.00 -16.49
N ALA A 279 11.03 -2.63 -17.67
CA ALA A 279 11.32 -1.35 -18.30
C ALA A 279 10.11 -0.44 -18.10
N LEU A 280 10.21 0.48 -17.15
CA LEU A 280 9.19 1.51 -16.94
C LEU A 280 9.42 2.66 -17.92
N GLY A 281 8.36 3.08 -18.60
CA GLY A 281 8.37 4.22 -19.52
C GLY A 281 7.23 5.18 -19.23
N PHE A 282 7.34 6.41 -19.74
CA PHE A 282 6.29 7.42 -19.70
C PHE A 282 6.17 8.06 -21.09
N ASP A 283 4.96 8.05 -21.63
CA ASP A 283 4.58 8.72 -22.87
C ASP A 283 4.04 10.11 -22.52
N PRO A 284 4.79 11.20 -22.79
CA PRO A 284 4.38 12.54 -22.43
C PRO A 284 3.24 13.08 -23.30
N GLU A 285 3.03 12.55 -24.52
CA GLU A 285 1.94 12.98 -25.40
C GLU A 285 0.60 12.41 -24.93
N LYS A 286 0.61 11.14 -24.47
CA LYS A 286 -0.58 10.46 -23.95
C LYS A 286 -0.78 10.64 -22.44
N PHE A 287 0.23 11.19 -21.75
CA PHE A 287 0.26 11.32 -20.30
C PHE A 287 0.03 9.96 -19.61
N SER A 288 0.74 8.93 -20.06
CA SER A 288 0.55 7.54 -19.64
C SER A 288 1.86 6.81 -19.39
N TYR A 289 1.86 5.92 -18.40
CA TYR A 289 2.96 5.02 -18.12
C TYR A 289 2.89 3.74 -18.96
N THR A 290 4.04 3.11 -19.13
CA THR A 290 4.14 1.78 -19.75
C THR A 290 5.04 0.88 -18.92
N VAL A 291 4.76 -0.41 -18.95
CA VAL A 291 5.61 -1.47 -18.39
C VAL A 291 6.01 -2.37 -19.54
N ASN A 292 7.32 -2.48 -19.80
CA ASN A 292 7.89 -3.20 -20.94
C ASN A 292 7.31 -2.72 -22.30
N GLY A 293 7.04 -1.43 -22.42
CA GLY A 293 6.45 -0.82 -23.61
C GLY A 293 4.94 -1.03 -23.78
N ALA A 294 4.29 -1.77 -22.88
CA ALA A 294 2.83 -1.97 -22.88
C ALA A 294 2.13 -0.99 -21.94
N TYR A 295 1.01 -0.42 -22.39
CA TYR A 295 0.10 0.37 -21.56
C TYR A 295 -0.96 -0.57 -20.97
N TYR A 296 -1.10 -0.57 -19.64
CA TYR A 296 -2.18 -1.30 -18.99
C TYR A 296 -3.48 -0.48 -19.08
N ALA A 297 -4.53 -1.11 -19.60
CA ALA A 297 -5.89 -0.62 -19.59
C ALA A 297 -6.80 -1.71 -19.01
N ASP A 298 -7.79 -1.32 -18.21
CA ASP A 298 -8.77 -2.25 -17.69
C ASP A 298 -9.46 -3.00 -18.85
N PRO A 299 -9.36 -4.33 -18.93
CA PRO A 299 -10.03 -5.08 -19.98
C PRO A 299 -11.55 -5.05 -19.76
N PRO A 300 -12.36 -5.16 -20.84
CA PRO A 300 -13.82 -5.13 -20.73
C PRO A 300 -14.39 -6.34 -19.97
N ILE A 301 -13.61 -7.42 -19.86
CA ILE A 301 -13.94 -8.64 -19.13
C ILE A 301 -12.79 -8.92 -18.16
N PRO A 302 -13.06 -9.22 -16.88
CA PRO A 302 -12.01 -9.50 -15.91
C PRO A 302 -11.07 -10.62 -16.35
N VAL A 303 -9.77 -10.47 -16.11
CA VAL A 303 -8.77 -11.48 -16.48
C VAL A 303 -9.13 -12.88 -15.92
N LEU A 304 -9.65 -12.96 -14.69
CA LEU A 304 -10.12 -14.23 -14.11
C LEU A 304 -11.25 -14.84 -14.93
N LEU A 305 -12.23 -14.04 -15.36
CA LEU A 305 -13.34 -14.50 -16.19
C LEU A 305 -12.88 -14.92 -17.58
N GLN A 306 -11.89 -14.24 -18.18
CA GLN A 306 -11.28 -14.67 -19.44
C GLN A 306 -10.64 -16.07 -19.30
N ILE A 307 -9.90 -16.30 -18.21
CA ILE A 307 -9.30 -17.61 -17.92
C ILE A 307 -10.38 -18.67 -17.72
N MET A 308 -11.41 -18.40 -16.92
CA MET A 308 -12.52 -19.34 -16.71
C MET A 308 -13.30 -19.62 -18.01
N SER A 309 -13.31 -18.68 -18.96
CA SER A 309 -13.95 -18.81 -20.27
C SER A 309 -13.09 -19.49 -21.34
N GLY A 310 -11.85 -19.87 -21.02
CA GLY A 310 -11.00 -20.69 -21.89
C GLY A 310 -9.66 -20.08 -22.30
N ALA A 311 -9.39 -18.81 -22.00
CA ALA A 311 -8.09 -18.21 -22.30
C ALA A 311 -6.99 -18.84 -21.41
N ARG A 312 -5.83 -19.17 -21.99
CA ARG A 312 -4.72 -19.80 -21.26
C ARG A 312 -3.39 -19.12 -21.50
N SER A 313 -3.17 -18.63 -22.72
CA SER A 313 -1.91 -18.01 -23.13
C SER A 313 -1.95 -16.48 -23.01
N PRO A 314 -0.80 -15.80 -22.85
CA PRO A 314 -0.75 -14.34 -22.84
C PRO A 314 -1.40 -13.67 -24.06
N GLN A 315 -1.34 -14.32 -25.23
CA GLN A 315 -1.91 -13.81 -26.49
C GLN A 315 -3.43 -13.85 -26.52
N GLU A 316 -4.05 -14.72 -25.72
CA GLU A 316 -5.51 -14.83 -25.60
C GLU A 316 -6.07 -13.91 -24.52
N LEU A 317 -5.20 -13.37 -23.66
CA LEU A 317 -5.57 -12.56 -22.51
C LEU A 317 -5.45 -11.06 -22.82
N LEU A 318 -6.38 -10.29 -22.28
CA LEU A 318 -6.41 -8.83 -22.36
C LEU A 318 -6.08 -8.19 -21.01
N PRO A 319 -5.43 -7.01 -21.01
CA PRO A 319 -4.97 -6.26 -22.18
C PRO A 319 -3.66 -6.83 -22.79
N GLN A 320 -3.55 -6.80 -24.12
CA GLN A 320 -2.37 -7.33 -24.82
C GLN A 320 -1.08 -6.63 -24.37
N GLY A 321 -0.03 -7.42 -24.14
CA GLY A 321 1.30 -6.93 -23.75
C GLY A 321 1.47 -6.62 -22.25
N ALA A 322 0.40 -6.45 -21.49
CA ALA A 322 0.47 -6.22 -20.03
C ALA A 322 0.03 -7.43 -19.19
N VAL A 323 -0.11 -8.62 -19.81
CA VAL A 323 -0.40 -9.88 -19.14
C VAL A 323 0.73 -10.88 -19.39
N VAL A 324 1.20 -11.51 -18.32
CA VAL A 324 2.26 -12.53 -18.35
C VAL A 324 1.79 -13.77 -17.62
N THR A 325 1.82 -14.92 -18.28
CA THR A 325 1.51 -16.20 -17.64
C THR A 325 2.75 -16.76 -16.95
N LEU A 326 2.59 -17.25 -15.73
CA LEU A 326 3.65 -17.86 -14.94
C LEU A 326 3.29 -19.31 -14.60
N PRO A 327 4.22 -20.27 -14.77
CA PRO A 327 4.03 -21.63 -14.28
C PRO A 327 4.00 -21.67 -12.75
N LYS A 328 3.35 -22.69 -12.20
CA LYS A 328 3.30 -22.94 -10.76
C LYS A 328 4.67 -23.32 -10.18
N ASN A 329 4.88 -23.01 -8.91
CA ASN A 329 6.01 -23.46 -8.09
C ASN A 329 7.38 -23.07 -8.69
N LYS A 330 7.46 -21.91 -9.32
CA LYS A 330 8.70 -21.31 -9.79
C LYS A 330 9.07 -20.13 -8.92
N VAL A 331 10.37 -19.92 -8.76
CA VAL A 331 10.92 -18.71 -8.18
C VAL A 331 10.99 -17.67 -9.27
N VAL A 332 10.40 -16.51 -9.00
CA VAL A 332 10.44 -15.34 -9.88
C VAL A 332 11.30 -14.28 -9.20
N GLU A 333 12.21 -13.69 -9.96
CA GLU A 333 12.94 -12.48 -9.59
C GLU A 333 12.50 -11.33 -10.51
N ILE A 334 12.21 -10.16 -9.93
CA ILE A 334 11.87 -8.95 -10.68
C ILE A 334 12.85 -7.86 -10.27
N SER A 335 13.58 -7.30 -11.24
CA SER A 335 14.36 -6.07 -11.08
C SER A 335 13.60 -4.88 -11.67
N ILE A 336 13.58 -3.77 -10.93
CA ILE A 336 12.78 -2.58 -11.23
C ILE A 336 13.66 -1.34 -11.06
N PRO A 337 14.14 -0.74 -12.17
CA PRO A 337 14.92 0.49 -12.13
C PRO A 337 14.08 1.67 -11.62
N GLY A 338 14.67 2.46 -10.72
CA GLY A 338 14.06 3.70 -10.22
C GLY A 338 14.31 4.91 -11.14
N GLY A 339 13.67 6.04 -10.83
CA GLY A 339 13.93 7.34 -11.48
C GLY A 339 13.05 7.73 -12.66
N ILE A 340 12.00 6.95 -12.98
CA ILE A 340 10.96 7.42 -13.91
C ILE A 340 10.13 8.54 -13.25
N ILE A 341 9.66 9.51 -14.05
CA ILE A 341 8.91 10.70 -13.59
C ILE A 341 7.73 10.35 -12.66
N GLY A 342 7.48 11.22 -11.67
CA GLY A 342 6.44 11.00 -10.65
C GLY A 342 6.88 10.02 -9.55
N GLY A 343 8.16 9.69 -9.45
CA GLY A 343 8.69 8.79 -8.41
C GLY A 343 8.95 9.51 -7.07
N ALA A 344 9.38 8.78 -6.05
CA ALA A 344 9.65 7.34 -6.06
C ALA A 344 8.36 6.48 -6.05
N HIS A 345 8.28 5.50 -6.96
CA HIS A 345 7.09 4.66 -7.14
C HIS A 345 7.07 3.47 -6.16
N PRO A 346 6.06 3.34 -5.28
CA PRO A 346 5.87 2.14 -4.48
C PRO A 346 5.18 1.07 -5.32
N PHE A 347 5.83 -0.07 -5.56
CA PHE A 347 5.24 -1.21 -6.26
C PHE A 347 4.63 -2.22 -5.29
N HIS A 348 3.42 -2.65 -5.60
CA HIS A 348 2.63 -3.63 -4.86
C HIS A 348 2.34 -4.86 -5.72
N LEU A 349 2.39 -6.05 -5.10
CA LEU A 349 2.06 -7.32 -5.71
C LEU A 349 0.92 -8.01 -4.95
N HIS A 350 -0.15 -8.35 -5.67
CA HIS A 350 -1.25 -9.13 -5.12
C HIS A 350 -0.91 -10.62 -5.03
N GLY A 351 -1.61 -11.32 -4.13
CA GLY A 351 -1.86 -12.76 -4.21
C GLY A 351 -0.68 -13.73 -4.17
N VAL A 352 0.51 -13.34 -3.69
CA VAL A 352 1.55 -14.32 -3.36
C VAL A 352 1.17 -15.04 -2.05
N TRP A 353 1.40 -16.35 -1.94
CA TRP A 353 1.07 -17.12 -0.73
C TRP A 353 2.33 -17.51 0.08
N LYS A 354 2.12 -17.90 1.36
CA LYS A 354 3.09 -18.14 2.45
C LYS A 354 3.80 -16.88 2.94
N HIS A 355 4.34 -16.13 2.01
CA HIS A 355 5.04 -14.87 2.19
C HIS A 355 4.68 -13.98 1.01
N SER A 356 4.69 -12.66 1.19
CA SER A 356 4.52 -11.71 0.09
C SER A 356 5.72 -11.76 -0.88
N PHE A 357 6.64 -10.81 -0.86
CA PHE A 357 7.91 -10.92 -1.61
C PHE A 357 9.11 -10.54 -0.77
N TYR A 358 10.26 -11.11 -1.13
CA TYR A 358 11.56 -10.86 -0.51
C TYR A 358 12.23 -9.70 -1.22
N VAL A 359 12.53 -8.60 -0.52
CA VAL A 359 13.25 -7.46 -1.10
C VAL A 359 14.75 -7.74 -1.05
N VAL A 360 15.24 -8.56 -1.99
CA VAL A 360 16.65 -8.96 -2.05
C VAL A 360 17.58 -7.80 -2.36
N LYS A 361 17.06 -6.68 -2.89
CA LYS A 361 17.78 -5.41 -3.01
C LYS A 361 16.79 -4.25 -2.90
N SER A 362 16.91 -3.45 -1.85
CA SER A 362 16.10 -2.24 -1.63
C SER A 362 16.52 -1.07 -2.53
N ALA A 363 15.64 -0.08 -2.65
CA ALA A 363 15.91 1.19 -3.30
C ALA A 363 17.12 1.93 -2.71
N GLY A 364 17.79 2.75 -3.52
CA GLY A 364 19.01 3.48 -3.17
C GLY A 364 20.26 2.91 -3.86
N ASN A 365 21.42 3.50 -3.56
CA ASN A 365 22.70 3.16 -4.21
C ASN A 365 23.35 1.92 -3.58
N HIS A 366 22.61 0.82 -3.51
CA HIS A 366 23.10 -0.45 -2.98
C HIS A 366 23.71 -1.31 -4.09
N THR A 367 24.93 -1.77 -3.88
CA THR A 367 25.62 -2.66 -4.84
C THR A 367 25.41 -4.14 -4.53
N ARG A 368 24.99 -4.47 -3.30
CA ARG A 368 24.86 -5.85 -2.83
C ARG A 368 23.40 -6.24 -2.65
N HIS A 369 23.11 -7.50 -2.95
CA HIS A 369 21.84 -8.14 -2.65
C HIS A 369 21.94 -8.86 -1.29
N ASN A 370 20.83 -8.91 -0.56
CA ASN A 370 20.67 -9.75 0.61
C ASN A 370 19.85 -10.99 0.24
N TYR A 371 20.52 -12.14 0.06
CA TYR A 371 19.88 -13.44 -0.14
C TYR A 371 19.81 -14.29 1.14
N VAL A 372 20.17 -13.71 2.29
CA VAL A 372 20.23 -14.42 3.57
C VAL A 372 18.95 -14.19 4.37
N ASN A 373 18.60 -12.92 4.59
CA ASN A 373 17.47 -12.51 5.43
C ASN A 373 16.90 -11.14 5.03
N PRO A 374 16.62 -10.86 3.74
CA PRO A 374 15.99 -9.61 3.34
C PRO A 374 14.60 -9.49 3.96
N VAL A 375 14.13 -8.25 4.15
CA VAL A 375 12.75 -8.01 4.55
C VAL A 375 11.78 -8.67 3.58
N ILE A 376 10.72 -9.24 4.14
CA ILE A 376 9.58 -9.74 3.38
C ILE A 376 8.46 -8.73 3.57
N ARG A 377 7.84 -8.31 2.47
CA ARG A 377 6.78 -7.30 2.48
C ARG A 377 5.96 -7.34 1.20
N ASP A 378 4.90 -6.55 1.10
CA ASP A 378 4.03 -6.50 -0.09
C ASP A 378 4.02 -5.17 -0.84
N VAL A 379 4.60 -4.09 -0.29
CA VAL A 379 4.85 -2.84 -1.04
C VAL A 379 6.28 -2.38 -0.85
N THR A 380 7.04 -2.19 -1.93
CA THR A 380 8.41 -1.64 -1.85
C THR A 380 8.60 -0.45 -2.77
N SER A 381 9.36 0.55 -2.34
CA SER A 381 9.74 1.67 -3.19
C SER A 381 10.79 1.22 -4.20
N ILE A 382 10.67 1.68 -5.44
CA ILE A 382 11.70 1.46 -6.47
C ILE A 382 12.79 2.54 -6.44
N GLY A 383 12.60 3.59 -5.62
CA GLY A 383 13.55 4.66 -5.41
C GLY A 383 13.74 5.61 -6.59
N GLU A 384 14.77 6.44 -6.45
CA GLU A 384 15.19 7.45 -7.42
C GLU A 384 16.11 6.87 -8.49
N ALA A 385 16.47 7.72 -9.46
CA ALA A 385 17.43 7.39 -10.51
C ALA A 385 18.72 6.78 -9.94
N GLY A 386 19.15 5.64 -10.52
CA GLY A 386 20.29 4.85 -10.04
C GLY A 386 19.92 3.72 -9.09
N SER A 387 18.68 3.69 -8.57
CA SER A 387 18.14 2.53 -7.85
C SER A 387 17.81 1.40 -8.83
N ASN A 388 17.89 0.17 -8.34
CA ASN A 388 17.37 -1.01 -9.04
C ASN A 388 16.86 -1.97 -7.98
N THR A 389 15.63 -1.73 -7.51
CA THR A 389 15.00 -2.57 -6.49
C THR A 389 14.74 -3.94 -7.08
N THR A 390 15.11 -5.00 -6.36
CA THR A 390 14.94 -6.37 -6.82
C THR A 390 14.17 -7.17 -5.78
N ILE A 391 13.11 -7.82 -6.21
CA ILE A 391 12.25 -8.67 -5.37
C ILE A 391 12.26 -10.12 -5.85
N ARG A 392 11.98 -11.06 -4.94
CA ARG A 392 11.69 -12.46 -5.28
C ARG A 392 10.39 -12.94 -4.68
N PHE A 393 9.70 -13.83 -5.37
CA PHE A 393 8.54 -14.55 -4.85
C PHE A 393 8.42 -15.94 -5.49
N VAL A 394 7.49 -16.74 -4.98
CA VAL A 394 7.19 -18.07 -5.52
C VAL A 394 5.79 -18.05 -6.12
N THR A 395 5.60 -18.65 -7.28
CA THR A 395 4.31 -18.75 -7.96
C THR A 395 3.46 -19.89 -7.38
N ASP A 396 3.07 -19.77 -6.12
CA ASP A 396 2.38 -20.83 -5.36
C ASP A 396 0.87 -20.62 -5.18
N ASN A 397 0.33 -19.55 -5.76
CA ASN A 397 -1.09 -19.21 -5.72
C ASN A 397 -1.69 -19.02 -7.12
N PRO A 398 -2.42 -20.01 -7.65
CA PRO A 398 -3.07 -19.91 -8.96
C PRO A 398 -4.10 -18.78 -9.02
N GLY A 399 -3.99 -17.92 -10.04
CA GLY A 399 -4.87 -16.78 -10.23
C GLY A 399 -4.20 -15.64 -11.02
N PRO A 400 -4.98 -14.65 -11.48
CA PRO A 400 -4.46 -13.41 -12.03
C PRO A 400 -4.18 -12.42 -10.90
N TRP A 401 -2.93 -11.98 -10.79
CA TRP A 401 -2.46 -11.08 -9.74
C TRP A 401 -1.80 -9.86 -10.34
N VAL A 402 -2.28 -8.68 -9.99
CA VAL A 402 -1.72 -7.43 -10.50
C VAL A 402 -0.45 -7.06 -9.74
N PHE A 403 0.52 -6.55 -10.49
CA PHE A 403 1.73 -5.93 -10.00
C PHE A 403 1.79 -4.50 -10.54
N HIS A 404 1.66 -3.50 -9.67
CA HIS A 404 1.47 -2.12 -10.09
C HIS A 404 2.08 -1.12 -9.12
N CYS A 405 2.25 0.11 -9.59
CA CYS A 405 2.51 1.23 -8.71
C CYS A 405 1.26 1.51 -7.86
N HIS A 406 1.44 1.65 -6.55
CA HIS A 406 0.39 1.93 -5.58
C HIS A 406 0.12 3.44 -5.42
N ILE A 407 0.70 4.28 -6.26
CA ILE A 407 0.15 5.62 -6.51
C ILE A 407 -1.06 5.42 -7.43
N ASP A 408 -2.26 5.67 -6.93
CA ASP A 408 -3.52 5.27 -7.56
C ASP A 408 -3.71 5.90 -8.95
N PHE A 409 -3.25 7.15 -9.07
CA PHE A 409 -3.26 7.87 -10.34
C PHE A 409 -2.31 7.23 -11.36
N HIS A 410 -1.18 6.65 -10.92
CA HIS A 410 -0.19 6.03 -11.83
C HIS A 410 -0.66 4.68 -12.35
N VAL A 411 -1.33 3.86 -11.52
CA VAL A 411 -2.01 2.65 -12.03
C VAL A 411 -3.14 3.03 -12.98
N LYS A 412 -3.90 4.10 -12.68
CA LYS A 412 -4.92 4.61 -13.62
C LYS A 412 -4.32 5.09 -14.95
N MET A 413 -3.09 5.60 -14.91
CA MET A 413 -2.30 6.00 -16.08
C MET A 413 -1.48 4.85 -16.70
N GLY A 414 -1.72 3.59 -16.30
CA GLY A 414 -1.22 2.40 -16.99
C GLY A 414 0.04 1.76 -16.42
N MET A 415 0.52 2.18 -15.23
CA MET A 415 1.70 1.59 -14.57
C MET A 415 1.36 0.27 -13.86
N ALA A 416 0.99 -0.75 -14.63
CA ALA A 416 0.65 -2.08 -14.12
C ALA A 416 1.01 -3.20 -15.10
N ILE A 417 1.16 -4.40 -14.56
CA ILE A 417 1.26 -5.66 -15.28
C ILE A 417 0.51 -6.74 -14.50
N VAL A 418 -0.08 -7.71 -15.19
CA VAL A 418 -0.83 -8.81 -14.55
C VAL A 418 -0.06 -10.12 -14.72
N PHE A 419 0.22 -10.79 -13.60
CA PHE A 419 0.79 -12.13 -13.56
C PHE A 419 -0.32 -13.17 -13.42
N VAL A 420 -0.51 -13.99 -14.44
CA VAL A 420 -1.44 -15.12 -14.40
C VAL A 420 -0.70 -16.38 -13.99
N VAL A 421 -0.77 -16.73 -12.71
CA VAL A 421 -0.11 -17.92 -12.16
C VAL A 421 -0.98 -19.15 -12.42
N ASP A 422 -0.39 -20.18 -13.05
CA ASP A 422 -1.02 -21.49 -13.27
C ASP A 422 -2.44 -21.36 -13.88
N PRO A 423 -2.57 -20.84 -15.13
CA PRO A 423 -3.86 -20.54 -15.76
C PRO A 423 -4.78 -21.77 -15.83
N GLU A 424 -4.21 -22.95 -16.05
CA GLU A 424 -4.98 -24.20 -16.03
C GLU A 424 -5.64 -24.43 -14.68
N LYS A 425 -4.90 -24.32 -13.58
CA LYS A 425 -5.50 -24.48 -12.26
C LYS A 425 -6.48 -23.33 -11.94
N ALA A 426 -6.12 -22.10 -12.28
CA ALA A 426 -6.95 -20.92 -12.06
C ALA A 426 -8.32 -21.01 -12.76
N SER A 427 -8.38 -21.64 -13.95
CA SER A 427 -9.63 -21.84 -14.69
C SER A 427 -10.68 -22.70 -13.98
N SER A 428 -10.22 -23.51 -13.02
CA SER A 428 -11.06 -24.41 -12.21
C SER A 428 -11.20 -23.93 -10.75
N SER A 429 -10.79 -22.70 -10.46
CA SER A 429 -10.97 -22.10 -9.14
C SER A 429 -12.45 -21.92 -8.83
N TYR A 430 -12.83 -22.17 -7.58
CA TYR A 430 -14.18 -21.90 -7.11
C TYR A 430 -14.48 -20.40 -7.18
N VAL A 431 -15.67 -20.04 -7.65
CA VAL A 431 -16.28 -18.71 -7.53
C VAL A 431 -17.73 -18.87 -7.06
N PRO A 432 -18.28 -17.97 -6.23
CA PRO A 432 -19.68 -18.04 -5.83
C PRO A 432 -20.59 -17.59 -6.98
N ALA A 433 -21.81 -18.12 -7.04
CA ALA A 433 -22.78 -17.74 -8.09
C ALA A 433 -23.06 -16.23 -8.16
N ALA A 434 -22.97 -15.51 -7.03
CA ALA A 434 -23.09 -14.05 -7.00
C ALA A 434 -22.00 -13.34 -7.81
N TRP A 435 -20.79 -13.92 -7.91
CA TRP A 435 -19.69 -13.35 -8.69
C TRP A 435 -20.01 -13.37 -10.18
N ASP A 436 -20.64 -14.44 -10.68
CA ASP A 436 -21.07 -14.55 -12.09
C ASP A 436 -22.08 -13.45 -12.49
N THR A 437 -22.81 -12.89 -11.52
CA THR A 437 -23.80 -11.83 -11.76
C THR A 437 -23.20 -10.42 -11.83
N LEU A 438 -21.95 -10.23 -11.37
CA LEU A 438 -21.32 -8.89 -11.30
C LEU A 438 -21.15 -8.29 -12.70
N CYS A 439 -20.61 -9.05 -13.66
CA CYS A 439 -20.35 -8.53 -15.00
C CYS A 439 -21.63 -8.22 -15.78
N PRO A 440 -22.64 -9.11 -15.85
CA PRO A 440 -23.94 -8.75 -16.43
C PRO A 440 -24.55 -7.51 -15.78
N SER A 441 -24.60 -7.47 -14.44
CA SER A 441 -25.18 -6.33 -13.70
C SER A 441 -24.47 -5.01 -13.98
N TYR A 442 -23.14 -5.03 -14.10
CA TYR A 442 -22.34 -3.84 -14.40
C TYR A 442 -22.50 -3.40 -15.86
N ASN A 443 -22.53 -4.34 -16.80
CA ASN A 443 -22.64 -4.06 -18.23
C ASN A 443 -24.06 -3.57 -18.62
N ASP A 444 -25.09 -3.94 -17.86
CA ASP A 444 -26.47 -3.50 -18.06
C ASP A 444 -26.73 -2.08 -17.49
N LEU A 445 -25.75 -1.46 -16.83
CA LEU A 445 -25.90 -0.10 -16.31
C LEU A 445 -26.10 0.91 -17.44
N ALA A 446 -27.12 1.75 -17.31
CA ALA A 446 -27.31 2.89 -18.21
C ALA A 446 -26.05 3.80 -18.19
N PRO A 447 -25.71 4.48 -19.30
CA PRO A 447 -24.57 5.40 -19.33
C PRO A 447 -24.62 6.49 -18.26
N SER A 448 -25.83 6.91 -17.86
CA SER A 448 -26.04 7.88 -16.77
C SER A 448 -25.73 7.33 -15.38
N ALA A 449 -25.60 6.01 -15.20
CA ALA A 449 -25.23 5.33 -13.96
C ALA A 449 -23.71 5.17 -13.80
N THR A 450 -22.95 5.20 -14.90
CA THR A 450 -21.49 5.14 -14.92
C THR A 450 -20.82 6.49 -15.24
N SER A 451 -21.59 7.47 -15.70
CA SER A 451 -21.07 8.81 -16.01
C SER A 451 -20.40 9.47 -14.80
N VAL A 452 -19.26 10.11 -15.05
CA VAL A 452 -18.49 10.87 -14.07
C VAL A 452 -18.51 12.34 -14.45
N LYS A 453 -19.12 13.18 -13.61
CA LYS A 453 -19.07 14.63 -13.76
C LYS A 453 -17.72 15.14 -13.25
N ILE A 454 -16.92 15.70 -14.14
CA ILE A 454 -15.69 16.42 -13.80
C ILE A 454 -16.04 17.83 -13.33
N VAL A 455 -15.46 18.25 -12.21
CA VAL A 455 -15.62 19.60 -11.67
C VAL A 455 -14.35 20.38 -11.98
N PRO A 456 -14.45 21.61 -12.53
CA PRO A 456 -13.27 22.44 -12.73
C PRO A 456 -12.55 22.70 -11.40
N THR A 457 -11.26 22.37 -11.33
CA THR A 457 -10.40 22.76 -10.23
C THR A 457 -9.88 24.17 -10.51
N SER A 458 -10.36 25.18 -9.78
CA SER A 458 -9.75 26.52 -9.82
C SER A 458 -8.45 26.48 -9.03
N ASP A 459 -7.32 26.78 -9.68
CA ASP A 459 -6.04 27.03 -9.02
C ASP A 459 -6.08 28.30 -8.16
#